data_AF-A0A7Z7CK81-F1
#
_entry.id   AF-A0A7Z7CK81-F1
#
_cell.length_a   1.000
_cell.length_b   1.000
_cell.length_c   1.000
_cell.angle_alpha   90.00
_cell.angle_beta   90.00
_cell.angle_gamma   90.00
#
_symmetry.space_group_name_H-M   'P 1'
#
loop_
_entity.id
_entity.type
_entity.pdbx_description
1 polymer ?
#
loop_
_entity_poly.entity_id
_entity_poly.type
_entity_poly.pdbx_seq_one_letter_code
_entity_poly.pdbx_strand_id
1 'polypeptide(L)'
;MFSNFKESFKKSDGRIIPKEIVESLNKRLPDGLIYKRVANDLVVAVPSEGRAMQMSANIKIPESLRIYKPEELFDIIYRSQTELKIDKNVPVKINGIEIPLDEAALAPLLASENTEFYLQPKPFPPPHVVEFSGYGHTRSLTMQRQPLADLNKTLLKNIDNDGLQVSMTVLEDIETLQFSFNFNLQKVNSIDELLSVLLVYQAFIQGDGQVVGMRLPPSPINDVESGTLNELLTFWKKMKSVENKLGVHFSLDLPLSDEEDIWLIKLYSSFVKEVPFRENIKYTSITFDPPEDFDKDRLISQTAGFTFVQPENINLLEVDLELFAVMGVYNLRISDIIPSIKEQGKLECILENKSSQKSFRSMRYFKTYEEALEFQKNIRPLHEARDLFSIFEENK
;
A
#
# COMPACT_ATOMS: atom_id res chain seq x y z
N MET A 1 26.18 -11.49 -68.95
CA MET A 1 25.15 -12.30 -68.29
C MET A 1 25.17 -11.96 -66.81
N PHE A 2 24.28 -11.06 -66.39
CA PHE A 2 24.10 -10.67 -65.00
C PHE A 2 23.08 -11.61 -64.37
N SER A 3 23.55 -12.63 -63.65
CA SER A 3 22.70 -13.56 -62.91
C SER A 3 22.56 -13.10 -61.46
N ASN A 4 21.38 -12.59 -61.13
CA ASN A 4 20.72 -12.53 -59.82
C ASN A 4 21.60 -12.39 -58.57
N PHE A 5 22.16 -11.19 -58.36
CA PHE A 5 22.72 -10.76 -57.08
C PHE A 5 21.64 -10.36 -56.05
N LYS A 6 20.35 -10.33 -56.44
CA LYS A 6 19.22 -9.87 -55.60
C LYS A 6 18.27 -10.97 -55.10
N GLU A 7 18.39 -12.21 -55.56
CA GLU A 7 17.48 -13.30 -55.12
C GLU A 7 17.98 -14.08 -53.89
N SER A 8 19.21 -13.83 -53.41
CA SER A 8 19.74 -14.46 -52.21
C SER A 8 19.31 -13.77 -50.90
N PHE A 9 18.64 -12.62 -50.97
CA PHE A 9 18.10 -11.92 -49.80
C PHE A 9 16.60 -12.23 -49.61
N LYS A 10 16.27 -13.50 -49.38
CA LYS A 10 15.04 -13.80 -48.64
C LYS A 10 15.24 -13.29 -47.22
N LYS A 11 14.36 -12.39 -46.75
CA LYS A 11 14.24 -12.02 -45.34
C LYS A 11 13.98 -13.31 -44.56
N SER A 12 15.04 -13.87 -43.98
CA SER A 12 14.97 -15.01 -43.08
C SER A 12 14.59 -14.51 -41.69
N ASP A 13 13.51 -15.03 -41.15
CA ASP A 13 13.25 -15.01 -39.71
C ASP A 13 14.48 -15.60 -38.99
N GLY A 14 15.17 -14.76 -38.20
CA GLY A 14 16.44 -15.10 -37.55
C GLY A 14 17.63 -15.15 -38.49
N ARG A 15 18.52 -14.13 -38.42
CA ARG A 15 19.76 -14.08 -39.19
C ARG A 15 20.77 -15.12 -38.69
N ILE A 16 20.70 -16.34 -39.21
CA ILE A 16 21.71 -17.38 -38.96
C ILE A 16 22.99 -17.04 -39.76
N ILE A 17 24.10 -16.71 -39.09
CA ILE A 17 25.46 -16.58 -39.69
C ILE A 17 25.82 -17.72 -40.70
N PRO A 18 26.00 -17.45 -41.99
CA PRO A 18 26.42 -18.48 -42.96
C PRO A 18 27.76 -19.15 -42.59
N LYS A 19 27.94 -20.42 -42.94
CA LYS A 19 29.17 -21.18 -42.62
C LYS A 19 30.40 -20.54 -43.24
N GLU A 20 30.26 -20.02 -44.44
CA GLU A 20 31.29 -19.33 -45.21
C GLU A 20 31.79 -18.08 -44.47
N ILE A 21 30.90 -17.38 -43.74
CA ILE A 21 31.29 -16.26 -42.89
C ILE A 21 32.12 -16.76 -41.70
N VAL A 22 31.71 -17.84 -41.04
CA VAL A 22 32.45 -18.43 -39.91
C VAL A 22 33.83 -18.93 -40.36
N GLU A 23 33.92 -19.61 -41.49
CA GLU A 23 35.18 -20.06 -42.09
C GLU A 23 36.10 -18.90 -42.45
N SER A 24 35.54 -17.80 -42.98
CA SER A 24 36.31 -16.59 -43.25
C SER A 24 36.80 -15.91 -41.97
N LEU A 25 35.98 -15.89 -40.91
CA LEU A 25 36.36 -15.32 -39.62
C LEU A 25 37.45 -16.15 -38.94
N ASN A 26 37.41 -17.48 -39.05
CA ASN A 26 38.43 -18.37 -38.48
C ASN A 26 39.84 -18.08 -39.01
N LYS A 27 39.97 -17.58 -40.24
CA LYS A 27 41.27 -17.20 -40.82
C LYS A 27 41.92 -16.00 -40.13
N ARG A 28 41.15 -15.24 -39.34
CA ARG A 28 41.61 -14.05 -38.61
C ARG A 28 41.99 -14.35 -37.16
N LEU A 29 41.61 -15.53 -36.64
CA LEU A 29 41.93 -15.92 -35.27
C LEU A 29 43.39 -16.39 -35.15
N PRO A 30 44.03 -16.16 -33.99
CA PRO A 30 45.32 -16.78 -33.70
C PRO A 30 45.26 -18.32 -33.73
N ASP A 31 46.38 -18.94 -34.06
CA ASP A 31 46.52 -20.40 -34.08
C ASP A 31 46.11 -21.00 -32.73
N GLY A 32 45.29 -22.06 -32.80
CA GLY A 32 44.76 -22.74 -31.62
C GLY A 32 43.35 -22.33 -31.21
N LEU A 33 42.78 -21.24 -31.79
CA LEU A 33 41.40 -20.82 -31.59
C LEU A 33 40.53 -21.03 -32.85
N ILE A 34 39.24 -21.26 -32.64
CA ILE A 34 38.21 -21.28 -33.68
C ILE A 34 36.96 -20.56 -33.18
N TYR A 35 36.20 -19.92 -34.07
CA TYR A 35 34.87 -19.43 -33.75
C TYR A 35 33.88 -20.58 -33.71
N LYS A 36 33.16 -20.69 -32.58
CA LYS A 36 31.93 -21.47 -32.49
C LYS A 36 30.74 -20.55 -32.40
N ARG A 37 29.70 -20.92 -33.13
CA ARG A 37 28.38 -20.32 -32.97
C ARG A 37 27.82 -20.66 -31.58
N VAL A 38 27.35 -19.65 -30.87
CA VAL A 38 26.64 -19.81 -29.58
C VAL A 38 25.19 -19.32 -29.64
N ALA A 39 24.86 -18.42 -30.58
CA ALA A 39 23.50 -17.97 -30.86
C ALA A 39 23.32 -17.75 -32.37
N ASN A 40 22.09 -17.42 -32.82
CA ASN A 40 21.81 -17.24 -34.26
C ASN A 40 22.76 -16.23 -34.93
N ASP A 41 23.05 -15.15 -34.22
CA ASP A 41 23.80 -13.98 -34.64
C ASP A 41 25.13 -13.79 -33.90
N LEU A 42 25.54 -14.72 -33.02
CA LEU A 42 26.76 -14.61 -32.20
C LEU A 42 27.73 -15.79 -32.40
N VAL A 43 29.00 -15.47 -32.65
CA VAL A 43 30.13 -16.40 -32.60
C VAL A 43 31.10 -16.00 -31.51
N VAL A 44 31.71 -17.00 -30.86
CA VAL A 44 32.69 -16.82 -29.77
C VAL A 44 33.93 -17.63 -30.09
N ALA A 45 35.11 -17.04 -29.89
CA ALA A 45 36.39 -17.72 -30.02
C ALA A 45 36.53 -18.77 -28.91
N VAL A 46 36.87 -20.00 -29.28
CA VAL A 46 37.07 -21.12 -28.36
C VAL A 46 38.29 -21.93 -28.78
N PRO A 47 38.85 -22.78 -27.90
CA PRO A 47 39.93 -23.68 -28.28
C PRO A 47 39.53 -24.62 -29.42
N SER A 48 40.46 -24.80 -30.38
CA SER A 48 40.30 -25.66 -31.57
C SER A 48 40.18 -27.15 -31.25
N GLU A 49 40.84 -27.62 -30.19
CA GLU A 49 40.79 -29.00 -29.69
C GLU A 49 40.07 -29.06 -28.34
N GLY A 50 39.46 -30.20 -28.00
CA GLY A 50 38.59 -30.43 -26.81
C GLY A 50 39.23 -30.27 -25.42
N ARG A 51 40.15 -29.31 -25.28
CA ARG A 51 40.73 -28.83 -24.03
C ARG A 51 39.69 -27.99 -23.29
N ALA A 52 39.70 -28.07 -21.96
CA ALA A 52 38.92 -27.15 -21.13
C ALA A 52 39.30 -25.70 -21.49
N MET A 53 38.31 -24.83 -21.59
CA MET A 53 38.50 -23.40 -21.87
C MET A 53 38.86 -22.69 -20.57
N GLN A 54 40.05 -22.12 -20.51
CA GLN A 54 40.48 -21.18 -19.47
C GLN A 54 40.45 -19.77 -20.06
N MET A 55 39.66 -18.90 -19.46
CA MET A 55 39.52 -17.51 -19.90
C MET A 55 39.95 -16.55 -18.79
N SER A 56 40.70 -15.52 -19.14
CA SER A 56 41.01 -14.40 -18.24
C SER A 56 40.71 -13.07 -18.92
N ALA A 57 40.04 -12.16 -18.20
CA ALA A 57 39.68 -10.84 -18.68
C ALA A 57 39.87 -9.81 -17.56
N ASN A 58 40.19 -8.57 -17.92
CA ASN A 58 40.25 -7.48 -16.95
C ASN A 58 38.84 -6.92 -16.73
N ILE A 59 38.44 -6.80 -15.47
CA ILE A 59 37.13 -6.29 -15.06
C ILE A 59 37.29 -4.96 -14.34
N LYS A 60 36.34 -4.05 -14.55
CA LYS A 60 36.25 -2.79 -13.80
C LYS A 60 35.33 -3.02 -12.61
N ILE A 61 35.92 -3.04 -11.42
CA ILE A 61 35.20 -3.17 -10.15
C ILE A 61 34.78 -1.76 -9.71
N PRO A 62 33.48 -1.47 -9.57
CA PRO A 62 33.01 -0.19 -9.02
C PRO A 62 33.53 0.01 -7.60
N GLU A 63 33.89 1.26 -7.25
CA GLU A 63 34.33 1.61 -5.88
C GLU A 63 33.28 1.30 -4.80
N SER A 64 32.00 1.23 -5.18
CA SER A 64 30.90 0.86 -4.29
C SER A 64 30.94 -0.60 -3.83
N LEU A 65 31.63 -1.49 -4.57
CA LEU A 65 31.82 -2.88 -4.19
C LEU A 65 33.10 -3.02 -3.37
N ARG A 66 32.94 -3.25 -2.07
CA ARG A 66 34.06 -3.58 -1.19
C ARG A 66 34.43 -5.05 -1.39
N ILE A 67 35.49 -5.29 -2.16
CA ILE A 67 36.03 -6.63 -2.40
C ILE A 67 37.37 -6.71 -1.70
N TYR A 68 37.47 -7.54 -0.67
CA TYR A 68 38.70 -7.67 0.12
C TYR A 68 39.56 -8.82 -0.40
N LYS A 69 38.94 -9.87 -0.95
CA LYS A 69 39.64 -11.01 -1.55
C LYS A 69 39.04 -11.41 -2.90
N PRO A 70 39.86 -11.83 -3.89
CA PRO A 70 39.38 -12.23 -5.21
C PRO A 70 38.34 -13.36 -5.19
N GLU A 71 38.44 -14.29 -4.25
CA GLU A 71 37.48 -15.38 -4.07
C GLU A 71 36.06 -14.93 -3.71
N GLU A 72 35.91 -13.74 -3.10
CA GLU A 72 34.62 -13.17 -2.70
C GLU A 72 33.88 -12.50 -3.87
N LEU A 73 34.54 -12.31 -5.01
CA LEU A 73 34.03 -11.56 -6.16
C LEU A 73 32.70 -12.12 -6.67
N PHE A 74 32.62 -13.42 -6.90
CA PHE A 74 31.39 -14.02 -7.44
C PHE A 74 30.23 -13.99 -6.46
N ASP A 75 30.53 -14.14 -5.17
CA ASP A 75 29.53 -14.07 -4.11
C ASP A 75 29.02 -12.65 -3.95
N ILE A 76 29.89 -11.63 -3.92
CA ILE A 76 29.44 -10.26 -3.75
C ILE A 76 28.61 -9.78 -4.93
N ILE A 77 29.00 -10.08 -6.18
CA ILE A 77 28.22 -9.67 -7.36
C ILE A 77 26.88 -10.41 -7.44
N TYR A 78 26.84 -11.67 -6.99
CA TYR A 78 25.58 -12.42 -6.88
C TYR A 78 24.69 -11.81 -5.80
N ARG A 79 25.24 -11.49 -4.63
CA ARG A 79 24.47 -10.92 -3.51
C ARG A 79 23.98 -9.50 -3.80
N SER A 80 24.77 -8.69 -4.50
CA SER A 80 24.39 -7.33 -4.90
C SER A 80 23.67 -7.25 -6.25
N GLN A 81 23.56 -8.39 -6.97
CA GLN A 81 23.06 -8.47 -8.36
C GLN A 81 23.70 -7.39 -9.25
N THR A 82 25.00 -7.13 -9.08
CA THR A 82 25.72 -6.08 -9.81
C THR A 82 26.45 -6.66 -11.01
N GLU A 83 26.22 -6.06 -12.18
CA GLU A 83 26.96 -6.39 -13.40
C GLU A 83 28.34 -5.73 -13.37
N LEU A 84 29.38 -6.46 -13.77
CA LEU A 84 30.73 -5.91 -13.89
C LEU A 84 31.12 -5.71 -15.34
N LYS A 85 31.55 -4.50 -15.67
CA LYS A 85 32.01 -4.18 -17.02
C LYS A 85 33.39 -4.76 -17.27
N ILE A 86 33.55 -5.49 -18.37
CA ILE A 86 34.85 -5.98 -18.84
C ILE A 86 35.57 -4.83 -19.56
N ASP A 87 36.86 -4.65 -19.28
CA ASP A 87 37.65 -3.59 -19.88
C ASP A 87 37.98 -3.92 -21.34
N LYS A 88 37.24 -3.30 -22.26
CA LYS A 88 37.44 -3.47 -23.72
C LYS A 88 38.85 -3.10 -24.22
N ASN A 89 39.60 -2.30 -23.45
CA ASN A 89 40.93 -1.85 -23.84
C ASN A 89 42.03 -2.88 -23.53
N VAL A 90 41.70 -3.96 -22.82
CA VAL A 90 42.65 -5.01 -22.48
C VAL A 90 42.26 -6.31 -23.19
N PRO A 91 43.18 -6.96 -23.92
CA PRO A 91 42.91 -8.26 -24.53
C PRO A 91 42.48 -9.30 -23.50
N VAL A 92 41.54 -10.16 -23.87
CA VAL A 92 41.23 -11.36 -23.08
C VAL A 92 42.20 -12.47 -23.45
N LYS A 93 42.43 -13.41 -22.53
CA LYS A 93 43.23 -14.61 -22.82
C LYS A 93 42.32 -15.83 -22.85
N ILE A 94 42.45 -16.64 -23.89
CA ILE A 94 41.78 -17.94 -24.01
C ILE A 94 42.87 -19.00 -24.11
N ASN A 95 42.99 -19.86 -23.11
CA ASN A 95 44.08 -20.84 -22.97
C ASN A 95 45.50 -20.22 -23.13
N GLY A 96 45.68 -18.99 -22.63
CA GLY A 96 46.93 -18.23 -22.71
C GLY A 96 47.13 -17.42 -23.99
N ILE A 97 46.26 -17.58 -25.00
CA ILE A 97 46.30 -16.83 -26.25
C ILE A 97 45.57 -15.50 -26.06
N GLU A 98 46.26 -14.38 -26.28
CA GLU A 98 45.69 -13.03 -26.22
C GLU A 98 44.87 -12.71 -27.48
N ILE A 99 43.66 -12.20 -27.28
CA ILE A 99 42.75 -11.78 -28.35
C ILE A 99 42.00 -10.50 -27.92
N PRO A 100 41.84 -9.51 -28.81
CA PRO A 100 40.98 -8.36 -28.54
C PRO A 100 39.56 -8.80 -28.15
N LEU A 101 38.94 -8.11 -27.19
CA LEU A 101 37.64 -8.52 -26.64
C LEU A 101 36.51 -8.47 -27.70
N ASP A 102 36.58 -7.49 -28.59
CA ASP A 102 35.72 -7.35 -29.76
C ASP A 102 35.92 -8.46 -30.80
N GLU A 103 37.10 -9.10 -30.85
CA GLU A 103 37.33 -10.30 -31.64
C GLU A 103 37.00 -11.60 -30.88
N ALA A 104 36.98 -11.59 -29.54
CA ALA A 104 36.64 -12.76 -28.75
C ALA A 104 35.17 -13.18 -28.90
N ALA A 105 34.27 -12.23 -29.12
CA ALA A 105 32.84 -12.48 -29.35
C ALA A 105 32.29 -11.48 -30.39
N LEU A 106 31.82 -12.01 -31.51
CA LEU A 106 31.40 -11.23 -32.68
C LEU A 106 29.95 -11.51 -33.04
N ALA A 107 29.22 -10.43 -33.34
CA ALA A 107 27.93 -10.50 -34.00
C ALA A 107 28.02 -9.97 -35.44
N PRO A 108 28.54 -10.75 -36.40
CA PRO A 108 28.96 -10.26 -37.72
C PRO A 108 27.80 -9.77 -38.61
N LEU A 109 26.56 -10.03 -38.21
CA LEU A 109 25.34 -9.62 -38.92
C LEU A 109 24.63 -8.42 -38.26
N LEU A 110 25.17 -7.89 -37.17
CA LEU A 110 24.70 -6.68 -36.48
C LEU A 110 25.68 -5.54 -36.74
N ALA A 111 25.16 -4.37 -37.13
CA ALA A 111 25.95 -3.14 -37.22
C ALA A 111 25.94 -2.49 -35.83
N SER A 112 26.95 -2.76 -35.01
CA SER A 112 27.16 -2.05 -33.75
C SER A 112 28.60 -1.55 -33.68
N GLU A 113 28.74 -0.22 -33.55
CA GLU A 113 30.05 0.45 -33.42
C GLU A 113 30.52 0.54 -31.95
N ASN A 114 29.69 0.11 -30.99
CA ASN A 114 30.05 0.11 -29.56
C ASN A 114 29.45 -1.12 -28.86
N THR A 115 30.23 -2.20 -28.81
CA THR A 115 29.88 -3.39 -28.04
C THR A 115 30.50 -3.29 -26.65
N GLU A 116 29.67 -3.36 -25.62
CA GLU A 116 30.11 -3.44 -24.23
C GLU A 116 29.89 -4.86 -23.70
N PHE A 117 30.83 -5.33 -22.89
CA PHE A 117 30.81 -6.69 -22.36
C PHE A 117 30.71 -6.64 -20.84
N TYR A 118 29.85 -7.51 -20.30
CA TYR A 118 29.56 -7.56 -18.87
C TYR A 118 29.67 -8.98 -18.35
N LEU A 119 30.18 -9.11 -17.13
CA LEU A 119 29.99 -10.28 -16.30
C LEU A 119 28.68 -10.10 -15.53
N GLN A 120 27.69 -10.93 -15.84
CA GLN A 120 26.39 -10.92 -15.19
C GLN A 120 26.34 -11.98 -14.09
N PRO A 121 25.87 -11.65 -12.87
CA PRO A 121 25.63 -12.64 -11.84
C PRO A 121 24.46 -13.54 -12.22
N LYS A 122 24.43 -14.75 -11.64
CA LYS A 122 23.25 -15.61 -11.72
C LYS A 122 22.05 -14.87 -11.10
N PRO A 123 20.84 -14.93 -11.69
CA PRO A 123 19.67 -14.38 -11.05
C PRO A 123 19.35 -15.10 -9.73
N PHE A 124 18.70 -14.40 -8.80
CA PHE A 124 18.17 -15.01 -7.61
C PHE A 124 17.13 -16.10 -7.94
N PRO A 125 16.89 -17.06 -7.01
CA PRO A 125 15.77 -17.97 -7.12
C PRO A 125 14.45 -17.22 -7.32
N PRO A 126 13.46 -17.83 -8.00
CA PRO A 126 12.16 -17.21 -8.17
C PRO A 126 11.50 -16.95 -6.79
N PRO A 127 10.60 -15.96 -6.71
CA PRO A 127 9.84 -15.71 -5.49
C PRO A 127 9.04 -16.94 -5.02
N HIS A 128 8.82 -17.06 -3.71
CA HIS A 128 8.09 -18.18 -3.11
C HIS A 128 7.09 -17.68 -2.06
N VAL A 129 5.98 -18.40 -1.90
CA VAL A 129 4.93 -18.03 -0.94
C VAL A 129 5.29 -18.53 0.45
N VAL A 130 5.14 -17.66 1.45
CA VAL A 130 5.32 -17.94 2.87
C VAL A 130 4.06 -17.53 3.62
N GLU A 131 3.61 -18.40 4.52
CA GLU A 131 2.43 -18.16 5.35
C GLU A 131 2.82 -17.51 6.69
N PHE A 132 2.14 -16.41 7.01
CA PHE A 132 2.21 -15.68 8.28
C PHE A 132 0.84 -15.71 8.94
N SER A 133 0.75 -16.18 10.18
CA SER A 133 -0.54 -16.27 10.88
C SER A 133 -0.47 -15.83 12.34
N GLY A 134 -1.61 -15.39 12.87
CA GLY A 134 -1.73 -14.85 14.22
C GLY A 134 -3.18 -14.50 14.54
N TYR A 135 -3.61 -14.77 15.78
CA TYR A 135 -4.99 -14.53 16.25
C TYR A 135 -6.11 -15.00 15.31
N GLY A 136 -5.94 -16.17 14.70
CA GLY A 136 -6.94 -16.77 13.80
C GLY A 136 -6.97 -16.17 12.39
N HIS A 137 -6.05 -15.26 12.07
CA HIS A 137 -5.87 -14.69 10.74
C HIS A 137 -4.60 -15.23 10.08
N THR A 138 -4.66 -15.45 8.77
CA THR A 138 -3.56 -15.98 7.96
C THR A 138 -3.35 -15.12 6.74
N ARG A 139 -2.09 -14.85 6.40
CA ARG A 139 -1.64 -14.08 5.24
C ARG A 139 -0.59 -14.87 4.48
N SER A 140 -0.80 -15.07 3.19
CA SER A 140 0.17 -15.68 2.29
C SER A 140 0.91 -14.58 1.53
N LEU A 141 2.22 -14.45 1.76
CA LEU A 141 3.06 -13.42 1.15
C LEU A 141 4.11 -14.05 0.25
N THR A 142 4.29 -13.49 -0.94
CA THR A 142 5.33 -13.83 -1.90
C THR A 142 6.65 -13.17 -1.49
N MET A 143 7.58 -13.97 -0.98
CA MET A 143 8.90 -13.55 -0.53
C MET A 143 9.93 -13.66 -1.65
N GLN A 144 10.77 -12.64 -1.82
CA GLN A 144 11.88 -12.61 -2.76
C GLN A 144 13.15 -12.10 -2.11
N ARG A 145 14.30 -12.71 -2.47
CA ARG A 145 15.62 -12.20 -2.10
C ARG A 145 15.86 -10.82 -2.71
N GLN A 146 16.37 -9.91 -1.89
CA GLN A 146 16.71 -8.55 -2.29
C GLN A 146 18.22 -8.39 -2.43
N PRO A 147 18.71 -7.55 -3.37
CA PRO A 147 20.12 -7.24 -3.48
C PRO A 147 20.67 -6.64 -2.17
N LEU A 148 21.78 -7.19 -1.68
CA LEU A 148 22.48 -6.72 -0.50
C LEU A 148 23.98 -7.02 -0.64
N ALA A 149 24.81 -5.99 -0.72
CA ALA A 149 26.26 -6.12 -0.83
C ALA A 149 26.92 -6.42 0.54
N ASP A 150 26.54 -7.54 1.16
CA ASP A 150 27.06 -8.02 2.45
C ASP A 150 27.26 -9.53 2.38
N LEU A 151 28.51 -9.99 2.60
CA LEU A 151 28.88 -11.40 2.47
C LEU A 151 28.26 -12.28 3.56
N ASN A 152 27.88 -11.70 4.70
CA ASN A 152 27.37 -12.44 5.85
C ASN A 152 25.86 -12.27 6.03
N LYS A 153 25.18 -11.61 5.08
CA LYS A 153 23.75 -11.36 5.18
C LYS A 153 22.99 -11.72 3.91
N THR A 154 21.82 -12.28 4.11
CA THR A 154 20.82 -12.47 3.06
C THR A 154 19.52 -11.79 3.46
N LEU A 155 19.00 -10.93 2.58
CA LEU A 155 17.77 -10.18 2.80
C LEU A 155 16.65 -10.74 1.93
N LEU A 156 15.50 -11.02 2.51
CA LEU A 156 14.26 -11.35 1.82
C LEU A 156 13.17 -10.38 2.24
N LYS A 157 12.35 -9.95 1.27
CA LYS A 157 11.18 -9.11 1.52
C LYS A 157 9.98 -9.64 0.75
N ASN A 158 8.79 -9.41 1.26
CA ASN A 158 7.60 -9.64 0.45
C ASN A 158 7.53 -8.61 -0.69
N ILE A 159 7.07 -9.06 -1.85
CA ILE A 159 6.92 -8.23 -3.06
C ILE A 159 5.46 -7.91 -3.38
N ASP A 160 4.53 -8.49 -2.64
CA ASP A 160 3.10 -8.27 -2.83
C ASP A 160 2.71 -6.84 -2.50
N ASN A 161 1.66 -6.36 -3.17
CA ASN A 161 0.99 -5.14 -2.77
C ASN A 161 0.03 -5.37 -1.59
N ASP A 162 0.54 -5.93 -0.49
CA ASP A 162 -0.23 -6.24 0.73
C ASP A 162 -0.02 -5.16 1.80
N GLY A 163 -0.99 -5.02 2.70
CA GLY A 163 -0.92 -4.13 3.86
C GLY A 163 0.13 -4.55 4.89
N LEU A 164 0.54 -5.83 4.94
CA LEU A 164 1.63 -6.32 5.78
C LEU A 164 2.95 -6.35 5.00
N GLN A 165 3.99 -5.75 5.57
CA GLN A 165 5.34 -5.75 5.05
C GLN A 165 6.25 -6.56 5.97
N VAL A 166 6.94 -7.54 5.39
CA VAL A 166 7.84 -8.44 6.11
C VAL A 166 9.23 -8.37 5.48
N SER A 167 10.22 -8.18 6.34
CA SER A 167 11.63 -8.29 5.99
C SER A 167 12.28 -9.37 6.85
N MET A 168 12.90 -10.36 6.20
CA MET A 168 13.67 -11.42 6.85
C MET A 168 15.14 -11.25 6.48
N THR A 169 15.98 -11.05 7.49
CA THR A 169 17.43 -10.97 7.34
C THR A 169 18.06 -12.21 7.96
N VAL A 170 18.73 -13.02 7.15
CA VAL A 170 19.58 -14.12 7.60
C VAL A 170 20.96 -13.56 7.90
N LEU A 171 21.40 -13.65 9.16
CA LEU A 171 22.75 -13.34 9.60
C LEU A 171 23.54 -14.66 9.62
N GLU A 172 24.32 -14.89 8.56
CA GLU A 172 24.97 -16.17 8.28
C GLU A 172 26.20 -16.39 9.19
N ASP A 173 26.80 -15.33 9.70
CA ASP A 173 27.97 -15.38 10.60
C ASP A 173 27.63 -15.85 12.02
N ILE A 174 26.41 -15.56 12.48
CA ILE A 174 25.90 -15.92 13.81
C ILE A 174 24.67 -16.84 13.76
N GLU A 175 24.40 -17.45 12.60
CA GLU A 175 23.30 -18.38 12.36
C GLU A 175 21.94 -17.88 12.87
N THR A 176 21.67 -16.58 12.72
CA THR A 176 20.47 -15.93 13.30
C THR A 176 19.53 -15.45 12.21
N LEU A 177 18.22 -15.67 12.41
CA LEU A 177 17.16 -15.09 11.59
C LEU A 177 16.55 -13.88 12.29
N GLN A 178 16.56 -12.72 11.63
CA GLN A 178 15.92 -11.51 12.10
C GLN A 178 14.70 -11.20 11.25
N PHE A 179 13.55 -11.03 11.91
CA PHE A 179 12.32 -10.59 11.27
C PHE A 179 12.03 -9.14 11.65
N SER A 180 11.60 -8.36 10.67
CA SER A 180 11.03 -7.04 10.87
C SER A 180 9.66 -7.03 10.19
N PHE A 181 8.65 -6.66 10.97
CA PHE A 181 7.28 -6.53 10.53
C PHE A 181 6.92 -5.06 10.52
N ASN A 182 6.27 -4.62 9.45
CA ASN A 182 5.71 -3.29 9.32
C ASN A 182 4.37 -3.41 8.60
N PHE A 183 3.55 -2.37 8.60
CA PHE A 183 2.31 -2.34 7.84
C PHE A 183 2.20 -1.03 7.06
N ASN A 184 1.55 -1.10 5.90
CA ASN A 184 1.16 0.05 5.11
C ASN A 184 -0.35 0.00 4.88
N LEU A 185 -1.08 0.78 5.67
CA LEU A 185 -2.54 0.79 5.64
C LEU A 185 -3.11 1.37 4.33
N GLN A 186 -2.33 2.12 3.54
CA GLN A 186 -2.76 2.63 2.23
C GLN A 186 -2.96 1.52 1.19
N LYS A 187 -2.49 0.31 1.47
CA LYS A 187 -2.65 -0.85 0.58
C LYS A 187 -3.87 -1.71 0.93
N VAL A 188 -4.63 -1.30 1.94
CA VAL A 188 -5.75 -2.04 2.48
C VAL A 188 -7.05 -1.38 2.05
N ASN A 189 -7.99 -2.16 1.53
CA ASN A 189 -9.21 -1.62 0.90
C ASN A 189 -10.49 -1.91 1.68
N SER A 190 -10.42 -2.62 2.81
CA SER A 190 -11.58 -2.94 3.64
C SER A 190 -11.24 -3.04 5.12
N ILE A 191 -12.24 -2.87 5.99
CA ILE A 191 -12.07 -2.98 7.44
C ILE A 191 -11.63 -4.38 7.86
N ASP A 192 -12.15 -5.44 7.23
CA ASP A 192 -11.77 -6.82 7.54
C ASP A 192 -10.31 -7.09 7.19
N GLU A 193 -9.88 -6.62 6.03
CA GLU A 193 -8.48 -6.73 5.62
C GLU A 193 -7.58 -5.95 6.58
N LEU A 194 -7.99 -4.74 6.98
CA LEU A 194 -7.23 -3.90 7.91
C LEU A 194 -7.07 -4.58 9.26
N LEU A 195 -8.16 -5.05 9.84
CA LEU A 195 -8.15 -5.74 11.12
C LEU A 195 -7.29 -7.00 11.04
N SER A 196 -7.36 -7.74 9.93
CA SER A 196 -6.52 -8.92 9.73
C SER A 196 -5.03 -8.56 9.68
N VAL A 197 -4.61 -7.48 9.01
CA VAL A 197 -3.21 -7.01 9.02
C VAL A 197 -2.78 -6.63 10.43
N LEU A 198 -3.56 -5.79 11.12
CA LEU A 198 -3.22 -5.32 12.46
C LEU A 198 -3.16 -6.46 13.49
N LEU A 199 -4.05 -7.45 13.40
CA LEU A 199 -4.07 -8.59 14.32
C LEU A 199 -2.90 -9.55 14.07
N VAL A 200 -2.54 -9.81 12.80
CA VAL A 200 -1.33 -10.59 12.50
C VAL A 200 -0.09 -9.87 13.00
N TYR A 201 0.02 -8.56 12.76
CA TYR A 201 1.11 -7.73 13.27
C TYR A 201 1.19 -7.75 14.82
N GLN A 202 0.06 -7.58 15.50
CA GLN A 202 -0.03 -7.68 16.96
C GLN A 202 0.44 -9.04 17.48
N ALA A 203 0.10 -10.14 16.79
CA ALA A 203 0.52 -11.47 17.20
C ALA A 203 2.05 -11.63 17.17
N PHE A 204 2.75 -11.05 16.19
CA PHE A 204 4.22 -11.09 16.16
C PHE A 204 4.85 -10.26 17.28
N ILE A 205 4.26 -9.12 17.64
CA ILE A 205 4.72 -8.31 18.78
C ILE A 205 4.61 -9.09 20.09
N GLN A 206 3.47 -9.76 20.30
CA GLN A 206 3.20 -10.53 21.53
C GLN A 206 3.83 -11.93 21.52
N GLY A 207 4.44 -12.33 20.40
CA GLY A 207 5.09 -13.62 20.24
C GLY A 207 4.11 -14.78 20.06
N ASP A 208 2.87 -14.54 19.64
CA ASP A 208 1.89 -15.55 19.22
C ASP A 208 1.90 -15.79 17.69
N GLY A 209 2.63 -14.97 16.94
CA GLY A 209 2.74 -15.07 15.48
C GLY A 209 3.49 -16.31 15.02
N GLN A 210 3.06 -16.86 13.89
CA GLN A 210 3.61 -18.08 13.29
C GLN A 210 4.06 -17.84 11.85
N VAL A 211 5.17 -18.48 11.49
CA VAL A 211 5.69 -18.52 10.11
C VAL A 211 5.86 -19.99 9.73
N VAL A 212 5.16 -20.45 8.69
CA VAL A 212 5.15 -21.87 8.28
C VAL A 212 4.84 -22.81 9.46
N GLY A 213 3.88 -22.41 10.30
CA GLY A 213 3.46 -23.14 11.51
C GLY A 213 4.45 -23.09 12.69
N MET A 214 5.60 -22.43 12.54
CA MET A 214 6.55 -22.23 13.64
C MET A 214 6.30 -20.90 14.33
N ARG A 215 6.08 -20.96 15.65
CA ARG A 215 5.90 -19.77 16.49
C ARG A 215 7.22 -19.02 16.63
N LEU A 216 7.20 -17.72 16.36
CA LEU A 216 8.36 -16.85 16.54
C LEU A 216 8.40 -16.25 17.96
N PRO A 217 9.59 -15.92 18.49
CA PRO A 217 9.69 -15.14 19.71
C PRO A 217 9.04 -13.74 19.53
N PRO A 218 8.61 -13.10 20.62
CA PRO A 218 8.03 -11.76 20.55
C PRO A 218 9.03 -10.76 19.97
N SER A 219 8.51 -9.84 19.17
CA SER A 219 9.24 -8.67 18.68
C SER A 219 8.71 -7.43 19.41
N PRO A 220 9.19 -7.15 20.63
CA PRO A 220 8.62 -6.08 21.45
C PRO A 220 8.87 -4.73 20.78
N ILE A 221 7.81 -3.96 20.68
CA ILE A 221 7.81 -2.56 20.26
C ILE A 221 7.84 -1.64 21.48
N ASN A 222 8.08 -0.35 21.26
CA ASN A 222 8.03 0.64 22.35
C ASN A 222 6.58 0.93 22.79
N ASP A 223 6.42 1.54 23.97
CA ASP A 223 5.10 1.84 24.54
C ASP A 223 4.24 2.76 23.66
N VAL A 224 4.87 3.68 22.93
CA VAL A 224 4.17 4.63 22.04
C VAL A 224 3.55 3.90 20.85
N GLU A 225 4.32 3.01 20.22
CA GLU A 225 3.87 2.18 19.10
C GLU A 225 2.79 1.19 19.55
N SER A 226 2.94 0.60 20.75
CA SER A 226 1.94 -0.28 21.35
C SER A 226 0.62 0.43 21.62
N GLY A 227 0.69 1.65 22.20
CA GLY A 227 -0.47 2.51 22.40
C GLY A 227 -1.17 2.84 21.08
N THR A 228 -0.41 3.24 20.06
CA THR A 228 -0.94 3.56 18.73
C THR A 228 -1.64 2.36 18.07
N LEU A 229 -1.03 1.17 18.15
CA LEU A 229 -1.63 -0.05 17.62
C LEU A 229 -2.95 -0.39 18.33
N ASN A 230 -3.00 -0.26 19.65
CA ASN A 230 -4.22 -0.53 20.42
C ASN A 230 -5.34 0.48 20.09
N GLU A 231 -5.01 1.76 19.92
CA GLU A 231 -5.96 2.78 19.48
C GLU A 231 -6.53 2.47 18.09
N LEU A 232 -5.67 2.13 17.13
CA LEU A 232 -6.07 1.73 15.77
C LEU A 232 -6.99 0.49 15.80
N LEU A 233 -6.58 -0.57 16.49
CA LEU A 233 -7.40 -1.78 16.63
C LEU A 233 -8.76 -1.48 17.28
N THR A 234 -8.78 -0.62 18.30
CA THR A 234 -10.01 -0.24 18.99
C THR A 234 -10.94 0.54 18.06
N PHE A 235 -10.40 1.53 17.35
CA PHE A 235 -11.16 2.32 16.38
C PHE A 235 -11.78 1.41 15.29
N TRP A 236 -10.96 0.60 14.62
CA TRP A 236 -11.44 -0.21 13.50
C TRP A 236 -12.37 -1.36 13.92
N LYS A 237 -12.23 -1.91 15.12
CA LYS A 237 -13.22 -2.86 15.68
C LYS A 237 -14.59 -2.19 15.92
N LYS A 238 -14.59 -0.93 16.36
CA LYS A 238 -15.82 -0.13 16.49
C LYS A 238 -16.46 0.11 15.11
N MET A 239 -15.66 0.44 14.09
CA MET A 239 -16.15 0.63 12.72
C MET A 239 -16.67 -0.66 12.08
N LYS A 240 -16.03 -1.80 12.35
CA LYS A 240 -16.56 -3.11 11.97
C LYS A 240 -17.94 -3.37 12.58
N SER A 241 -18.16 -2.92 13.82
CA SER A 241 -19.46 -3.04 14.48
C SER A 241 -20.52 -2.17 13.80
N VAL A 242 -20.13 -1.00 13.25
CA VAL A 242 -21.00 -0.14 12.44
C VAL A 242 -21.39 -0.83 11.13
N GLU A 243 -20.43 -1.36 10.36
CA GLU A 243 -20.69 -2.14 9.15
C GLU A 243 -21.72 -3.25 9.41
N ASN A 244 -21.49 -4.04 10.46
CA ASN A 244 -22.36 -5.15 10.84
C ASN A 244 -23.77 -4.69 11.22
N LYS A 245 -23.89 -3.58 11.97
CA LYS A 245 -25.19 -3.02 12.35
C LYS A 245 -25.94 -2.44 11.17
N LEU A 246 -25.24 -1.80 10.22
CA LEU A 246 -25.83 -1.22 9.03
C LEU A 246 -26.12 -2.26 7.94
N GLY A 247 -25.36 -3.35 7.89
CA GLY A 247 -25.43 -4.35 6.84
C GLY A 247 -24.73 -3.90 5.56
N VAL A 248 -23.65 -3.12 5.69
CA VAL A 248 -22.89 -2.52 4.58
C VAL A 248 -21.42 -2.91 4.65
N HIS A 249 -20.69 -2.67 3.56
CA HIS A 249 -19.25 -2.83 3.50
C HIS A 249 -18.61 -1.53 3.02
N PHE A 250 -17.74 -0.95 3.83
CA PHE A 250 -17.03 0.28 3.52
C PHE A 250 -15.76 -0.03 2.72
N SER A 251 -15.57 0.72 1.64
CA SER A 251 -14.35 0.72 0.83
C SER A 251 -13.37 1.72 1.44
N LEU A 252 -12.19 1.24 1.86
CA LEU A 252 -11.21 2.10 2.53
C LEU A 252 -10.22 2.69 1.52
N ASP A 253 -10.11 4.02 1.54
CA ASP A 253 -8.98 4.76 0.96
C ASP A 253 -8.34 5.57 2.09
N LEU A 254 -7.15 5.15 2.54
CA LEU A 254 -6.49 5.73 3.71
C LEU A 254 -5.37 6.72 3.32
N PRO A 255 -5.23 7.85 4.05
CA PRO A 255 -5.94 8.22 5.28
C PRO A 255 -7.36 8.75 5.03
N LEU A 256 -8.24 8.55 6.03
CA LEU A 256 -9.57 9.15 6.03
C LEU A 256 -9.49 10.67 6.15
N SER A 257 -10.48 11.35 5.58
CA SER A 257 -10.72 12.77 5.85
C SER A 257 -11.36 12.97 7.24
N ASP A 258 -11.16 14.16 7.82
CA ASP A 258 -11.78 14.53 9.11
C ASP A 258 -13.31 14.37 9.09
N GLU A 259 -13.94 14.60 7.93
CA GLU A 259 -15.39 14.45 7.76
C GLU A 259 -15.81 12.98 7.82
N GLU A 260 -15.10 12.08 7.14
CA GLU A 260 -15.36 10.64 7.18
C GLU A 260 -15.18 10.08 8.59
N ASP A 261 -14.11 10.48 9.28
CA ASP A 261 -13.85 10.10 10.67
C ASP A 261 -15.02 10.52 11.59
N ILE A 262 -15.46 11.78 11.48
CA ILE A 262 -16.58 12.28 12.27
C ILE A 262 -17.86 11.49 11.95
N TRP A 263 -18.14 11.24 10.67
CA TRP A 263 -19.34 10.48 10.28
C TRP A 263 -19.34 9.06 10.83
N LEU A 264 -18.22 8.36 10.71
CA LEU A 264 -18.03 7.04 11.28
C LEU A 264 -18.32 7.01 12.80
N ILE A 265 -17.84 8.01 13.54
CA ILE A 265 -18.11 8.14 14.97
C ILE A 265 -19.61 8.41 15.25
N LYS A 266 -20.27 9.24 14.44
CA LYS A 266 -21.73 9.50 14.54
C LYS A 266 -22.55 8.24 14.32
N LEU A 267 -22.18 7.45 13.32
CA LEU A 267 -22.84 6.17 13.03
C LEU A 267 -22.62 5.18 14.18
N TYR A 268 -21.40 5.10 14.73
CA TYR A 268 -21.11 4.29 15.91
C TYR A 268 -21.98 4.67 17.11
N SER A 269 -22.09 5.97 17.42
CA SER A 269 -22.95 6.43 18.51
C SER A 269 -24.43 6.06 18.28
N SER A 270 -24.90 6.20 17.04
CA SER A 270 -26.33 6.04 16.71
C SER A 270 -26.78 4.58 16.60
N PHE A 271 -25.94 3.71 16.01
CA PHE A 271 -26.31 2.33 15.65
C PHE A 271 -25.67 1.26 16.54
N VAL A 272 -24.51 1.53 17.13
CA VAL A 272 -23.83 0.57 18.02
C VAL A 272 -24.10 0.90 19.48
N LYS A 273 -23.90 2.16 19.88
CA LYS A 273 -24.22 2.61 21.26
C LYS A 273 -25.70 2.94 21.44
N GLU A 274 -26.41 3.21 20.36
CA GLU A 274 -27.85 3.51 20.38
C GLU A 274 -28.22 4.73 21.25
N VAL A 275 -27.31 5.71 21.31
CA VAL A 275 -27.48 6.95 22.08
C VAL A 275 -27.35 8.18 21.18
N PRO A 276 -28.10 9.26 21.47
CA PRO A 276 -27.89 10.53 20.79
C PRO A 276 -26.58 11.17 21.22
N PHE A 277 -26.00 11.95 20.31
CA PHE A 277 -24.80 12.72 20.54
C PHE A 277 -25.06 14.21 20.36
N ARG A 278 -24.22 15.04 20.98
CA ARG A 278 -24.32 16.50 20.99
C ARG A 278 -23.15 17.15 20.26
N GLU A 279 -23.47 18.20 19.51
CA GLU A 279 -22.51 19.10 18.87
C GLU A 279 -22.86 20.55 19.22
N ASN A 280 -21.84 21.37 19.47
CA ASN A 280 -22.05 22.81 19.67
C ASN A 280 -22.30 23.48 18.32
N ILE A 281 -23.28 24.40 18.28
CA ILE A 281 -23.65 25.11 17.06
C ILE A 281 -23.57 26.62 17.28
N LYS A 282 -23.40 27.34 16.17
CA LYS A 282 -23.48 28.81 16.11
C LYS A 282 -24.39 29.21 14.94
N TYR A 283 -25.65 28.82 15.01
CA TYR A 283 -26.62 29.27 14.02
C TYR A 283 -26.91 30.76 14.22
N THR A 284 -26.96 31.49 13.11
CA THR A 284 -27.42 32.89 13.08
C THR A 284 -28.90 32.97 12.75
N SER A 285 -29.42 31.99 12.03
CA SER A 285 -30.85 31.84 11.74
C SER A 285 -31.24 30.39 11.46
N ILE A 286 -32.54 30.10 11.56
CA ILE A 286 -33.16 28.81 11.20
C ILE A 286 -34.43 29.10 10.39
N THR A 287 -34.61 28.43 9.27
CA THR A 287 -35.84 28.53 8.45
C THR A 287 -36.76 27.35 8.76
N PHE A 288 -38.06 27.59 8.87
CA PHE A 288 -39.06 26.56 9.14
C PHE A 288 -40.43 26.90 8.55
N ASP A 289 -41.26 25.87 8.40
CA ASP A 289 -42.67 25.99 8.03
C ASP A 289 -43.51 26.20 9.30
N PRO A 290 -44.21 27.34 9.45
CA PRO A 290 -44.99 27.59 10.65
C PRO A 290 -46.23 26.68 10.70
N PRO A 291 -46.56 26.11 11.87
CA PRO A 291 -47.84 25.43 12.08
C PRO A 291 -49.02 26.41 11.95
N GLU A 292 -50.23 25.90 11.71
CA GLU A 292 -51.44 26.73 11.50
C GLU A 292 -51.70 27.74 12.65
N ASP A 293 -51.39 27.37 13.89
CA ASP A 293 -51.57 28.19 15.09
C ASP A 293 -50.25 28.86 15.58
N PHE A 294 -49.34 29.20 14.66
CA PHE A 294 -48.04 29.77 15.03
C PHE A 294 -48.15 31.19 15.62
N ASP A 295 -47.86 31.31 16.92
CA ASP A 295 -47.74 32.60 17.62
C ASP A 295 -46.27 33.04 17.72
N LYS A 296 -45.88 33.97 16.86
CA LYS A 296 -44.51 34.52 16.82
C LYS A 296 -44.12 35.24 18.11
N ASP A 297 -45.05 35.94 18.76
CA ASP A 297 -44.74 36.84 19.88
C ASP A 297 -44.44 36.05 21.15
N ARG A 298 -44.96 34.81 21.23
CA ARG A 298 -44.70 33.88 22.32
C ARG A 298 -43.29 33.29 22.34
N LEU A 299 -42.62 33.23 21.18
CA LEU A 299 -41.30 32.61 21.02
C LEU A 299 -40.15 33.62 21.14
N ILE A 300 -40.42 34.89 20.82
CA ILE A 300 -39.43 35.97 20.91
C ILE A 300 -39.03 36.16 22.39
N SER A 301 -37.73 36.32 22.64
CA SER A 301 -37.14 36.49 23.98
C SER A 301 -37.23 35.28 24.93
N GLN A 302 -37.73 34.12 24.49
CA GLN A 302 -37.63 32.86 25.25
C GLN A 302 -36.45 32.02 24.79
N THR A 303 -35.94 31.17 25.69
CA THR A 303 -35.03 30.08 25.31
C THR A 303 -35.87 28.97 24.69
N ALA A 304 -35.76 28.82 23.37
CA ALA A 304 -36.50 27.83 22.60
C ALA A 304 -35.65 26.58 22.36
N GLY A 305 -36.34 25.46 22.18
CA GLY A 305 -35.78 24.25 21.61
C GLY A 305 -36.74 23.66 20.58
N PHE A 306 -36.20 23.15 19.50
CA PHE A 306 -36.98 22.53 18.42
C PHE A 306 -36.54 21.07 18.27
N THR A 307 -37.50 20.18 18.03
CA THR A 307 -37.19 18.79 17.70
C THR A 307 -37.93 18.40 16.43
N PHE A 308 -37.23 17.78 15.50
CA PHE A 308 -37.77 17.38 14.21
C PHE A 308 -37.08 16.12 13.70
N VAL A 309 -37.73 15.48 12.72
CA VAL A 309 -37.17 14.35 11.98
C VAL A 309 -36.91 14.82 10.56
N GLN A 310 -35.75 14.47 10.02
CA GLN A 310 -35.42 14.74 8.62
C GLN A 310 -34.75 13.51 7.98
N PRO A 311 -35.01 13.25 6.69
CA PRO A 311 -34.20 12.30 5.93
C PRO A 311 -32.78 12.86 5.73
N GLU A 312 -31.80 11.98 5.73
CA GLU A 312 -30.39 12.30 5.56
C GLU A 312 -29.77 11.29 4.61
N ASN A 313 -29.26 11.76 3.46
CA ASN A 313 -28.56 10.92 2.49
C ASN A 313 -27.08 11.22 2.56
N ILE A 314 -26.28 10.20 2.85
CA ILE A 314 -24.83 10.34 3.08
C ILE A 314 -24.12 9.39 2.14
N ASN A 315 -23.15 9.90 1.39
CA ASN A 315 -22.16 9.06 0.72
C ASN A 315 -20.92 8.98 1.62
N LEU A 316 -20.62 7.80 2.15
CA LEU A 316 -19.51 7.57 3.08
C LEU A 316 -18.75 6.33 2.63
N LEU A 317 -17.45 6.47 2.33
CA LEU A 317 -16.57 5.36 1.97
C LEU A 317 -17.15 4.48 0.84
N GLU A 318 -17.59 5.16 -0.23
CA GLU A 318 -18.24 4.59 -1.41
C GLU A 318 -19.59 3.90 -1.15
N VAL A 319 -20.21 4.14 0.01
CA VAL A 319 -21.53 3.61 0.36
C VAL A 319 -22.54 4.75 0.48
N ASP A 320 -23.64 4.64 -0.27
CA ASP A 320 -24.81 5.50 -0.10
C ASP A 320 -25.69 4.99 1.04
N LEU A 321 -25.90 5.84 2.05
CA LEU A 321 -26.72 5.58 3.22
C LEU A 321 -27.93 6.52 3.22
N GLU A 322 -29.12 5.94 3.14
CA GLU A 322 -30.40 6.64 3.34
C GLU A 322 -30.83 6.46 4.81
N LEU A 323 -30.73 7.53 5.60
CA LEU A 323 -31.00 7.51 7.04
C LEU A 323 -32.07 8.53 7.42
N PHE A 324 -32.57 8.42 8.65
CA PHE A 324 -33.44 9.42 9.27
C PHE A 324 -32.79 9.97 10.53
N ALA A 325 -32.62 11.28 10.60
CA ALA A 325 -32.07 11.96 11.76
C ALA A 325 -33.22 12.49 12.63
N VAL A 326 -33.26 12.10 13.90
CA VAL A 326 -34.04 12.81 14.92
C VAL A 326 -33.12 13.83 15.56
N MET A 327 -33.41 15.11 15.37
CA MET A 327 -32.57 16.21 15.82
C MET A 327 -33.32 17.11 16.80
N GLY A 328 -32.65 17.43 17.90
CA GLY A 328 -33.06 18.47 18.84
C GLY A 328 -32.08 19.64 18.81
N VAL A 329 -32.57 20.86 18.61
CA VAL A 329 -31.75 22.08 18.70
C VAL A 329 -32.18 22.85 19.94
N TYR A 330 -31.22 23.18 20.80
CA TYR A 330 -31.48 23.68 22.15
C TYR A 330 -30.66 24.93 22.49
N ASN A 331 -31.10 25.60 23.56
CA ASN A 331 -30.51 26.84 24.07
C ASN A 331 -30.49 27.97 23.02
N LEU A 332 -31.49 27.99 22.15
CA LEU A 332 -31.66 29.03 21.15
C LEU A 332 -32.38 30.23 21.77
N ARG A 333 -31.83 31.42 21.59
CA ARG A 333 -32.53 32.66 21.94
C ARG A 333 -32.97 33.35 20.66
N ILE A 334 -34.27 33.50 20.48
CA ILE A 334 -34.86 34.10 19.27
C ILE A 334 -34.96 35.61 19.49
N SER A 335 -34.28 36.38 18.64
CA SER A 335 -34.38 37.84 18.61
C SER A 335 -35.58 38.32 17.80
N ASP A 336 -35.84 37.65 16.67
CA ASP A 336 -36.85 38.09 15.71
C ASP A 336 -37.28 36.92 14.82
N ILE A 337 -38.44 37.05 14.18
CA ILE A 337 -38.97 36.07 13.23
C ILE A 337 -39.50 36.85 12.01
N ILE A 338 -38.86 36.65 10.87
CA ILE A 338 -39.16 37.38 9.63
C ILE A 338 -39.54 36.41 8.50
N PRO A 339 -40.29 36.85 7.46
CA PRO A 339 -40.47 36.04 6.27
C PRO A 339 -39.12 35.72 5.61
N SER A 340 -38.92 34.46 5.23
CA SER A 340 -37.67 34.04 4.56
C SER A 340 -37.56 34.70 3.19
N ILE A 341 -36.41 35.34 2.93
CA ILE A 341 -36.10 35.94 1.63
C ILE A 341 -35.72 34.87 0.61
N LYS A 342 -35.25 33.71 1.08
CA LYS A 342 -34.74 32.61 0.25
C LYS A 342 -35.82 31.59 -0.12
N GLU A 343 -36.79 31.36 0.78
CA GLU A 343 -37.80 30.32 0.63
C GLU A 343 -39.20 30.91 0.81
N GLN A 344 -39.91 31.05 -0.32
CA GLN A 344 -41.23 31.67 -0.34
C GLN A 344 -42.25 30.85 0.48
N GLY A 345 -42.90 31.50 1.44
CA GLY A 345 -43.88 30.86 2.33
C GLY A 345 -43.32 30.40 3.68
N LYS A 346 -42.00 30.43 3.87
CA LYS A 346 -41.34 30.05 5.14
C LYS A 346 -41.02 31.24 6.03
N LEU A 347 -40.85 30.97 7.32
CA LEU A 347 -40.36 31.95 8.30
C LEU A 347 -38.88 31.66 8.65
N GLU A 348 -38.13 32.72 8.90
CA GLU A 348 -36.74 32.69 9.35
C GLU A 348 -36.65 33.24 10.78
N CYS A 349 -36.27 32.38 11.72
CA CYS A 349 -35.95 32.73 13.11
C CYS A 349 -34.53 33.29 13.17
N ILE A 350 -34.37 34.54 13.60
CA ILE A 350 -33.07 35.17 13.87
C ILE A 350 -32.64 34.86 15.29
N LEU A 351 -31.39 34.44 15.46
CA LEU A 351 -30.86 33.91 16.72
C LEU A 351 -29.80 34.83 17.35
N GLU A 352 -29.89 35.02 18.66
CA GLU A 352 -28.87 35.72 19.44
C GLU A 352 -27.81 34.76 19.99
N ASN A 353 -26.55 34.97 19.61
CA ASN A 353 -25.41 34.21 20.11
C ASN A 353 -24.86 34.71 21.48
N LYS A 354 -25.55 35.63 22.16
CA LYS A 354 -25.09 36.27 23.42
C LYS A 354 -25.59 35.58 24.71
N SER A 355 -25.93 34.30 24.63
CA SER A 355 -26.35 33.49 25.79
C SER A 355 -25.15 33.06 26.64
N SER A 356 -25.33 32.98 27.96
CA SER A 356 -24.34 32.37 28.88
C SER A 356 -24.20 30.85 28.70
N GLN A 357 -25.21 30.21 28.10
CA GLN A 357 -25.19 28.79 27.74
C GLN A 357 -25.00 28.64 26.23
N LYS A 358 -24.04 27.81 25.82
CA LYS A 358 -23.79 27.52 24.40
C LYS A 358 -24.97 26.78 23.79
N SER A 359 -25.44 27.27 22.64
CA SER A 359 -26.40 26.57 21.77
C SER A 359 -25.80 25.25 21.29
N PHE A 360 -26.64 24.22 21.24
CA PHE A 360 -26.20 22.90 20.80
C PHE A 360 -27.30 22.22 20.01
N ARG A 361 -26.88 21.32 19.12
CA ARG A 361 -27.76 20.33 18.53
C ARG A 361 -27.42 18.97 19.11
N SER A 362 -28.42 18.16 19.35
CA SER A 362 -28.25 16.74 19.57
C SER A 362 -29.01 15.95 18.54
N MET A 363 -28.46 14.81 18.16
CA MET A 363 -29.04 14.01 17.09
C MET A 363 -28.76 12.53 17.29
N ARG A 364 -29.61 11.71 16.66
CA ARG A 364 -29.41 10.28 16.48
C ARG A 364 -29.96 9.87 15.12
N TYR A 365 -29.23 8.98 14.44
CA TYR A 365 -29.65 8.42 13.16
C TYR A 365 -30.37 7.07 13.32
N PHE A 366 -31.31 6.82 12.42
CA PHE A 366 -32.14 5.62 12.34
C PHE A 366 -32.21 5.14 10.89
N LYS A 367 -32.47 3.84 10.68
CA LYS A 367 -32.60 3.28 9.32
C LYS A 367 -33.97 3.52 8.72
N THR A 368 -34.99 3.58 9.57
CA THR A 368 -36.38 3.69 9.12
C THR A 368 -37.04 4.92 9.72
N TYR A 369 -38.02 5.45 9.00
CA TYR A 369 -38.79 6.60 9.46
C TYR A 369 -39.63 6.25 10.70
N GLU A 370 -40.15 5.02 10.76
CA GLU A 370 -40.94 4.53 11.88
C GLU A 370 -40.13 4.50 13.19
N GLU A 371 -38.88 4.00 13.14
CA GLU A 371 -37.98 4.02 14.30
C GLU A 371 -37.68 5.46 14.77
N ALA A 372 -37.46 6.37 13.81
CA ALA A 372 -37.21 7.78 14.11
C ALA A 372 -38.42 8.44 14.78
N LEU A 373 -39.64 8.20 14.27
CA LEU A 373 -40.88 8.70 14.88
C LEU A 373 -41.12 8.12 16.27
N GLU A 374 -40.83 6.84 16.48
CA GLU A 374 -40.97 6.22 17.81
C GLU A 374 -40.03 6.88 18.82
N PHE A 375 -38.76 7.10 18.45
CA PHE A 375 -37.81 7.80 19.31
C PHE A 375 -38.22 9.26 19.58
N GLN A 376 -38.77 9.96 18.59
CA GLN A 376 -39.21 11.36 18.74
C GLN A 376 -40.29 11.54 19.82
N LYS A 377 -41.09 10.50 20.13
CA LYS A 377 -42.11 10.56 21.19
C LYS A 377 -41.51 10.82 22.58
N ASN A 378 -40.24 10.48 22.79
CA ASN A 378 -39.52 10.75 24.04
C ASN A 378 -38.21 11.49 23.75
N ILE A 379 -38.27 12.83 23.80
CA ILE A 379 -37.13 13.70 23.51
C ILE A 379 -36.12 13.83 24.66
N ARG A 380 -36.37 13.21 25.83
CA ARG A 380 -35.48 13.32 26.99
C ARG A 380 -34.04 12.89 26.68
N PRO A 381 -33.76 11.79 25.96
CA PRO A 381 -32.40 11.40 25.61
C PRO A 381 -31.66 12.46 24.79
N LEU A 382 -32.35 13.23 23.93
CA LEU A 382 -31.74 14.30 23.15
C LEU A 382 -31.26 15.45 24.05
N HIS A 383 -31.99 15.77 25.12
CA HIS A 383 -31.58 16.79 26.08
C HIS A 383 -30.37 16.35 26.92
N GLU A 384 -30.28 15.07 27.25
CA GLU A 384 -29.23 14.46 28.07
C GLU A 384 -28.01 14.02 27.23
N ALA A 385 -28.02 14.29 25.91
CA ALA A 385 -26.97 13.87 24.99
C ALA A 385 -25.61 14.48 25.36
N ARG A 386 -24.57 13.63 25.28
CA ARG A 386 -23.19 13.98 25.57
C ARG A 386 -22.42 14.32 24.31
N ASP A 387 -21.26 14.94 24.47
CA ASP A 387 -20.37 15.28 23.35
C ASP A 387 -20.02 14.01 22.55
N LEU A 388 -20.03 14.12 21.22
CA LEU A 388 -19.80 12.99 20.31
C LEU A 388 -18.51 12.21 20.64
N PHE A 389 -17.40 12.92 20.85
CA PHE A 389 -16.12 12.28 21.12
C PHE A 389 -16.09 11.63 22.50
N SER A 390 -16.77 12.24 23.49
CA SER A 390 -16.87 11.64 24.83
C SER A 390 -17.56 10.27 24.81
N ILE A 391 -18.57 10.08 23.95
CA ILE A 391 -19.26 8.78 23.77
C ILE A 391 -18.34 7.77 23.09
N PHE A 392 -17.55 8.23 22.12
CA PHE A 392 -16.63 7.37 21.38
C PHE A 392 -15.49 6.86 22.26
N GLU A 393 -14.98 7.68 23.17
CA GLU A 393 -13.88 7.33 24.06
C GLU A 393 -14.29 6.47 25.26
N GLU A 394 -15.59 6.28 25.49
CA GLU A 394 -16.02 5.37 26.56
C GLU A 394 -15.50 3.95 26.34
N ASN A 395 -14.86 3.41 27.39
CA ASN A 395 -14.22 2.11 27.43
C ASN A 395 -12.92 2.00 26.60
N LYS A 396 -12.17 3.09 26.44
CA LYS A 396 -10.73 3.02 26.13
C LYS A 396 -9.95 2.39 27.28
#